data_AF-E5A5S3-F1
#
_entry.id   AF-E5A5S3-F1
#
_cell.length_a   1.000
_cell.length_b   1.000
_cell.length_c   1.000
_cell.angle_alpha   90.00
_cell.angle_beta   90.00
_cell.angle_gamma   90.00
#
_symmetry.space_group_name_H-M   'P 1'
#
loop_
_entity.id
_entity.type
_entity.pdbx_description
1 polymer ?
#
loop_
_entity_poly.entity_id
_entity_poly.type
_entity_poly.pdbx_seq_one_letter_code
_entity_poly.pdbx_strand_id
1 'polypeptide(L)'
;MAQSFTLDEQVVAHRLLVELLAHQFAFPVQWTDSQNVLLSGSSPVSRLIELGPSGTLTSMAQKQAMGLIADGRRSAAAPPVLLSCAGDDPKLWYEYEQAVDEESKARTSEADEGGGLAEQEAKEEAADEAREKRALQVKTSSMVTKTARPPDSETGNSTAAVPDCPLPGSLVLRMLIARRLKRSLAQIPSSTSVRELSGGKSILQNEIVGDLIAEFGEQRVPDGAEDMTLSELDSRFDSMATAGPGKISGLLLGRLLSNKMPLGCNAAFVRSHLAAKWGLGPGRQASVLITALVSEPTVRLGSIKEAVELMDGATEQYAAWCGLSLTIREQRQQQQQDQQPSVQVTATAPASQTHDCMCNCDSHVTDINASSAQVEGLQAKLDALVAEFSDEYLTGALPVFDARRVRMYNDWWNADRIRLATCDNAHYCSFLV
;
A
#
# COMPACT_ATOMS: atom_id res chain seq x y z
N MET A 1 -52.51 -41.65 50.22
CA MET A 1 -51.04 -41.73 50.09
C MET A 1 -50.68 -40.97 48.82
N ALA A 2 -49.83 -39.96 48.87
CA ALA A 2 -49.36 -39.30 47.65
C ALA A 2 -48.27 -40.17 47.01
N GLN A 3 -48.41 -40.48 45.72
CA GLN A 3 -47.34 -41.14 44.97
C GLN A 3 -46.29 -40.08 44.61
N SER A 4 -45.04 -40.35 44.97
CA SER A 4 -43.90 -39.51 44.57
C SER A 4 -43.64 -39.71 43.08
N PHE A 5 -44.16 -38.82 42.24
CA PHE A 5 -43.77 -38.73 40.84
C PHE A 5 -42.33 -38.24 40.74
N THR A 6 -41.38 -39.18 40.81
CA THR A 6 -39.99 -38.96 40.40
C THR A 6 -39.98 -38.79 38.89
N LEU A 7 -40.15 -37.55 38.43
CA LEU A 7 -39.92 -37.18 37.04
C LEU A 7 -38.48 -37.52 36.68
N ASP A 8 -38.29 -38.13 35.52
CA ASP A 8 -36.95 -38.37 34.96
C ASP A 8 -36.29 -37.02 34.65
N GLU A 9 -35.20 -36.73 35.38
CA GLU A 9 -34.45 -35.48 35.25
C GLU A 9 -33.93 -35.27 33.82
N GLN A 10 -33.57 -36.34 33.09
CA GLN A 10 -33.13 -36.26 31.70
C GLN A 10 -34.27 -35.85 30.78
N VAL A 11 -35.48 -36.38 31.00
CA VAL A 11 -36.69 -36.01 30.22
C VAL A 11 -37.11 -34.57 30.50
N VAL A 12 -37.05 -34.12 31.76
CA VAL A 12 -37.36 -32.73 32.14
C VAL A 12 -36.32 -31.77 31.57
N ALA A 13 -35.03 -32.05 31.73
CA ALA A 13 -33.95 -31.22 31.20
C ALA A 13 -33.98 -31.14 29.65
N HIS A 14 -34.23 -32.27 28.98
CA HIS A 14 -34.43 -32.30 27.53
C HIS A 14 -35.60 -31.41 27.09
N ARG A 15 -36.78 -31.51 27.75
CA ARG A 15 -37.92 -30.66 27.38
C ARG A 15 -37.62 -29.18 27.67
N LEU A 16 -37.03 -28.86 28.81
CA LEU A 16 -36.65 -27.49 29.17
C LEU A 16 -35.69 -26.86 28.16
N LEU A 17 -34.66 -27.61 27.73
CA LEU A 17 -33.71 -27.15 26.70
C LEU A 17 -34.40 -26.87 25.36
N VAL A 18 -35.31 -27.74 24.93
CA VAL A 18 -36.10 -27.54 23.69
C VAL A 18 -36.98 -26.29 23.79
N GLU A 19 -37.68 -26.08 24.91
CA GLU A 19 -38.52 -24.89 25.09
C GLU A 19 -37.70 -23.60 25.12
N LEU A 20 -36.54 -23.60 25.81
CA LEU A 20 -35.64 -22.45 25.87
C LEU A 20 -35.13 -22.05 24.49
N LEU A 21 -34.64 -23.01 23.70
CA LEU A 21 -34.13 -22.75 22.34
C LEU A 21 -35.25 -22.33 21.37
N ALA A 22 -36.46 -22.91 21.49
CA ALA A 22 -37.60 -22.54 20.66
C ALA A 22 -38.07 -21.11 20.92
N HIS A 23 -38.11 -20.68 22.18
CA HIS A 23 -38.55 -19.32 22.54
C HIS A 23 -37.43 -18.26 22.37
N GLN A 24 -36.14 -18.65 22.40
CA GLN A 24 -35.01 -17.73 22.22
C GLN A 24 -35.11 -16.86 20.95
N PHE A 25 -35.69 -17.39 19.87
CA PHE A 25 -35.85 -16.65 18.61
C PHE A 25 -36.88 -15.50 18.69
N ALA A 26 -37.82 -15.56 19.62
CA ALA A 26 -38.94 -14.61 19.74
C ALA A 26 -38.87 -13.71 20.99
N PHE A 27 -37.87 -13.89 21.85
CA PHE A 27 -37.72 -13.18 23.12
C PHE A 27 -36.40 -12.39 23.18
N PRO A 28 -36.36 -11.24 23.89
CA PRO A 28 -35.16 -10.41 23.96
C PRO A 28 -34.03 -11.08 24.74
N VAL A 29 -32.80 -11.02 24.22
CA VAL A 29 -31.62 -11.63 24.85
C VAL A 29 -31.18 -10.82 26.08
N GLN A 30 -31.37 -11.39 27.28
CA GLN A 30 -30.98 -10.80 28.57
C GLN A 30 -29.46 -10.92 28.84
N TRP A 31 -28.65 -10.33 27.96
CA TRP A 31 -27.20 -10.48 27.98
C TRP A 31 -26.54 -9.76 29.17
N THR A 32 -27.06 -8.60 29.58
CA THR A 32 -26.59 -7.88 30.78
C THR A 32 -26.77 -8.71 32.04
N ASP A 33 -27.90 -9.40 32.19
CA ASP A 33 -28.18 -10.25 33.36
C ASP A 33 -27.33 -11.52 33.34
N SER A 34 -27.14 -12.10 32.15
CA SER A 34 -26.20 -13.21 31.94
C SER A 34 -24.77 -12.84 32.37
N GLN A 35 -24.29 -11.66 31.97
CA GLN A 35 -22.99 -11.14 32.41
C GLN A 35 -22.96 -10.82 33.92
N ASN A 36 -24.03 -10.29 34.50
CA ASN A 36 -24.11 -10.05 35.95
C ASN A 36 -23.94 -11.35 36.75
N VAL A 37 -24.59 -12.44 36.33
CA VAL A 37 -24.44 -13.77 36.96
C VAL A 37 -23.02 -14.31 36.78
N LEU A 38 -22.45 -14.26 35.57
CA LEU A 38 -21.09 -14.76 35.31
C LEU A 38 -20.00 -13.95 36.03
N LEU A 39 -20.11 -12.62 36.06
CA LEU A 39 -19.05 -11.72 36.53
C LEU A 39 -19.16 -11.33 38.01
N SER A 40 -20.35 -11.44 38.62
CA SER A 40 -20.63 -11.06 40.03
C SER A 40 -21.55 -12.03 40.79
N GLY A 41 -21.81 -13.24 40.28
CA GLY A 41 -22.50 -14.30 41.01
C GLY A 41 -21.68 -14.87 42.18
N SER A 42 -22.21 -15.89 42.85
CA SER A 42 -21.56 -16.57 43.99
C SER A 42 -20.20 -17.20 43.65
N SER A 43 -20.00 -17.59 42.39
CA SER A 43 -18.73 -18.07 41.84
C SER A 43 -18.38 -17.26 40.58
N PRO A 44 -17.81 -16.05 40.72
CA PRO A 44 -17.54 -15.16 39.59
C PRO A 44 -16.40 -15.70 38.72
N VAL A 45 -16.56 -15.67 37.40
CA VAL A 45 -15.55 -16.24 36.48
C VAL A 45 -14.23 -15.46 36.55
N SER A 46 -13.13 -16.20 36.64
CA SER A 46 -11.74 -15.70 36.62
C SER A 46 -11.18 -15.59 35.20
N ARG A 47 -11.58 -16.49 34.30
CA ARG A 47 -11.25 -16.48 32.87
C ARG A 47 -12.53 -16.60 32.05
N LEU A 48 -12.72 -15.74 31.05
CA LEU A 48 -13.81 -15.79 30.08
C LEU A 48 -13.21 -15.74 28.67
N ILE A 49 -13.61 -16.69 27.83
CA ILE A 49 -13.09 -16.87 26.48
C ILE A 49 -14.25 -16.73 25.50
N GLU A 50 -14.14 -15.79 24.57
CA GLU A 50 -15.06 -15.65 23.44
C GLU A 50 -14.64 -16.56 22.30
N LEU A 51 -15.59 -17.38 21.83
CA LEU A 51 -15.47 -18.18 20.62
C LEU A 51 -16.28 -17.52 19.51
N GLY A 52 -15.59 -16.80 18.62
CA GLY A 52 -16.20 -16.03 17.53
C GLY A 52 -15.16 -15.35 16.64
N PRO A 53 -15.58 -14.77 15.49
CA PRO A 53 -14.67 -14.15 14.53
C PRO A 53 -14.11 -12.78 14.97
N SER A 54 -14.56 -12.25 16.11
CA SER A 54 -14.17 -10.93 16.65
C SER A 54 -14.31 -10.89 18.17
N GLY A 55 -13.58 -9.99 18.84
CA GLY A 55 -13.61 -9.78 20.30
C GLY A 55 -14.82 -8.98 20.82
N THR A 56 -16.01 -9.22 20.28
CA THR A 56 -17.19 -8.36 20.47
C THR A 56 -17.81 -8.53 21.87
N LEU A 57 -18.08 -9.77 22.27
CA LEU A 57 -18.59 -10.11 23.61
C LEU A 57 -17.53 -9.88 24.68
N THR A 58 -16.25 -10.05 24.33
CA THR A 58 -15.07 -9.72 25.17
C THR A 58 -15.07 -8.23 25.52
N SER A 59 -15.28 -7.34 24.54
CA SER A 59 -15.39 -5.89 24.78
C SER A 59 -16.61 -5.52 25.63
N MET A 60 -17.73 -6.23 25.48
CA MET A 60 -18.92 -6.04 26.34
C MET A 60 -18.64 -6.49 27.78
N ALA A 61 -18.09 -7.69 27.97
CA ALA A 61 -17.73 -8.24 29.27
C ALA A 61 -16.68 -7.39 29.99
N GLN A 62 -15.75 -6.76 29.26
CA GLN A 62 -14.77 -5.81 29.81
C GLN A 62 -15.45 -4.58 30.41
N LYS A 63 -16.39 -3.97 29.66
CA LYS A 63 -17.17 -2.81 30.13
C LYS A 63 -18.02 -3.16 31.35
N GLN A 64 -18.69 -4.31 31.33
CA GLN A 64 -19.51 -4.77 32.46
C GLN A 64 -18.66 -5.14 33.69
N ALA A 65 -17.48 -5.75 33.50
CA ALA A 65 -16.56 -6.02 34.59
C ALA A 65 -16.02 -4.73 35.23
N MET A 66 -15.69 -3.71 34.44
CA MET A 66 -15.30 -2.39 34.94
C MET A 66 -16.42 -1.72 35.73
N GLY A 67 -17.67 -1.78 35.24
CA GLY A 67 -18.85 -1.29 35.97
C GLY A 67 -19.06 -2.01 37.30
N LEU A 68 -19.04 -3.35 37.30
CA LEU A 68 -19.19 -4.16 38.51
C LEU A 68 -18.05 -3.94 39.53
N ILE A 69 -16.85 -3.57 39.09
CA ILE A 69 -15.75 -3.17 39.98
C ILE A 69 -16.01 -1.77 40.58
N ALA A 70 -16.49 -0.81 39.78
CA ALA A 70 -16.85 0.53 40.25
C ALA A 70 -18.02 0.51 41.25
N ASP A 71 -19.01 -0.36 41.02
CA ASP A 71 -20.15 -0.61 41.93
C ASP A 71 -19.75 -1.38 43.22
N GLY A 72 -18.48 -1.78 43.36
CA GLY A 72 -18.00 -2.62 44.48
C GLY A 72 -18.53 -4.06 44.47
N ARG A 73 -19.27 -4.46 43.44
CA ARG A 73 -19.85 -5.81 43.25
C ARG A 73 -18.83 -6.85 42.79
N ARG A 74 -17.64 -6.43 42.37
CA ARG A 74 -16.49 -7.30 42.06
C ARG A 74 -15.20 -6.68 42.61
N SER A 75 -14.31 -7.51 43.15
CA SER A 75 -13.01 -7.04 43.64
C SER A 75 -12.08 -6.60 42.51
N ALA A 76 -11.52 -5.39 42.63
CA ALA A 76 -10.48 -4.88 41.75
C ALA A 76 -9.16 -5.68 41.82
N ALA A 77 -8.92 -6.41 42.92
CA ALA A 77 -7.72 -7.21 43.11
C ALA A 77 -7.75 -8.55 42.33
N ALA A 78 -8.90 -8.94 41.79
CA ALA A 78 -9.09 -10.16 40.99
C ALA A 78 -9.89 -9.85 39.69
N PRO A 79 -9.32 -9.05 38.78
CA PRO A 79 -9.97 -8.75 37.50
C PRO A 79 -10.13 -10.02 36.66
N PRO A 80 -11.18 -10.13 35.82
CA PRO A 80 -11.32 -11.28 34.95
C PRO A 80 -10.30 -11.21 33.81
N VAL A 81 -9.68 -12.35 33.50
CA VAL A 81 -8.90 -12.55 32.26
C VAL A 81 -9.90 -12.78 31.13
N LEU A 82 -10.06 -11.78 30.27
CA LEU A 82 -10.97 -11.81 29.12
C LEU A 82 -10.14 -12.03 27.85
N LEU A 83 -10.50 -13.01 27.03
CA LEU A 83 -9.74 -13.41 25.83
C LEU A 83 -10.66 -13.71 24.65
N SER A 84 -10.18 -13.49 23.42
CA SER A 84 -10.88 -13.86 22.18
C SER A 84 -10.01 -14.69 21.24
N CYS A 85 -10.57 -15.74 20.64
CA CYS A 85 -9.91 -16.53 19.58
C CYS A 85 -9.75 -15.80 18.23
N ALA A 86 -9.94 -14.47 18.21
CA ALA A 86 -9.63 -13.60 17.09
C ALA A 86 -8.32 -12.79 17.29
N GLY A 87 -7.59 -13.00 18.41
CA GLY A 87 -6.34 -12.27 18.67
C GLY A 87 -5.56 -12.64 19.94
N ASP A 88 -6.08 -13.50 20.83
CA ASP A 88 -5.37 -13.94 22.05
C ASP A 88 -4.74 -15.35 21.94
N ASP A 89 -4.61 -15.90 20.74
CA ASP A 89 -4.27 -17.32 20.50
C ASP A 89 -3.09 -17.86 21.34
N PRO A 90 -1.92 -17.20 21.45
CA PRO A 90 -0.83 -17.71 22.29
C PRO A 90 -1.25 -17.91 23.76
N LYS A 91 -2.08 -17.01 24.30
CA LYS A 91 -2.62 -17.08 25.67
C LYS A 91 -3.69 -18.16 25.82
N LEU A 92 -4.33 -18.58 24.72
CA LEU A 92 -5.32 -19.66 24.69
C LEU A 92 -4.63 -21.03 24.60
N TRP A 93 -3.58 -21.15 23.79
CA TRP A 93 -2.75 -22.36 23.66
C TRP A 93 -1.76 -22.58 24.81
N TYR A 94 -1.64 -21.60 25.74
CA TYR A 94 -0.62 -21.55 26.78
C TYR A 94 0.81 -21.50 26.22
N GLU A 95 0.94 -20.99 24.99
CA GLU A 95 2.19 -20.60 24.35
C GLU A 95 2.63 -19.25 24.93
N TYR A 96 3.17 -19.31 26.14
CA TYR A 96 3.96 -18.21 26.67
C TYR A 96 5.28 -18.14 25.89
N GLU A 97 5.66 -16.95 25.43
CA GLU A 97 7.06 -16.71 25.08
C GLU A 97 7.92 -17.15 26.27
N GLN A 98 8.97 -17.92 26.01
CA GLN A 98 9.93 -18.26 27.06
C GLN A 98 10.57 -16.95 27.51
N ALA A 99 10.13 -16.45 28.67
CA ALA A 99 10.90 -15.49 29.43
C ALA A 99 12.31 -16.08 29.56
N VAL A 100 13.30 -15.37 29.04
CA VAL A 100 14.70 -15.78 29.20
C VAL A 100 15.02 -15.51 30.67
N ASP A 101 14.77 -16.51 31.51
CA ASP A 101 15.19 -16.50 32.89
C ASP A 101 16.70 -16.25 32.90
N GLU A 102 17.14 -15.07 33.35
CA GLU A 102 18.56 -14.73 33.40
C GLU A 102 19.33 -15.65 34.39
N GLU A 103 18.62 -16.41 35.22
CA GLU A 103 19.16 -17.55 35.96
C GLU A 103 19.69 -18.69 35.08
N SER A 104 19.22 -18.83 33.83
CA SER A 104 19.63 -19.91 32.93
C SER A 104 21.07 -19.73 32.41
N LYS A 105 21.53 -18.47 32.26
CA LYS A 105 22.94 -18.17 31.92
C LYS A 105 23.90 -18.39 33.09
N ALA A 106 23.39 -18.35 34.33
CA ALA A 106 24.21 -18.52 35.53
C ALA A 106 24.59 -19.99 35.83
N ARG A 107 24.03 -20.98 35.11
CA ARG A 107 24.21 -22.41 35.42
C ARG A 107 25.20 -23.16 34.49
N THR A 108 26.07 -22.43 33.79
CA THR A 108 27.17 -23.00 32.98
C THR A 108 28.57 -22.49 33.34
N SER A 109 28.69 -21.69 34.40
CA SER A 109 29.96 -21.23 34.96
C SER A 109 29.91 -21.32 36.48
N GLU A 110 30.78 -22.17 37.04
CA GLU A 110 30.98 -22.37 38.49
C GLU A 110 29.79 -23.05 39.21
N ALA A 111 29.95 -24.21 39.86
CA ALA A 111 31.12 -25.09 39.90
C ALA A 111 30.74 -26.57 40.10
N ASP A 112 31.72 -27.44 39.85
CA ASP A 112 31.77 -28.79 40.43
C ASP A 112 32.02 -28.69 41.96
N GLU A 113 31.68 -29.73 42.71
CA GLU A 113 31.74 -29.88 44.17
C GLU A 113 30.87 -28.95 45.04
N GLY A 114 30.31 -29.50 46.13
CA GLY A 114 30.03 -28.71 47.34
C GLY A 114 28.93 -29.24 48.25
N GLY A 115 27.69 -28.79 48.00
CA GLY A 115 26.51 -29.10 48.81
C GLY A 115 26.39 -28.28 50.11
N GLY A 116 25.14 -27.95 50.49
CA GLY A 116 24.83 -27.22 51.73
C GLY A 116 23.41 -26.63 51.68
N LEU A 117 22.50 -27.15 52.51
CA LEU A 117 21.08 -26.77 52.55
C LEU A 117 20.83 -25.45 53.31
N ALA A 118 19.72 -24.81 52.95
CA ALA A 118 18.87 -23.93 53.79
C ALA A 118 19.39 -22.53 54.21
N GLU A 119 18.55 -21.52 54.48
CA GLU A 119 17.12 -21.26 54.12
C GLU A 119 16.69 -19.82 54.55
N GLN A 120 15.75 -19.20 53.83
CA GLN A 120 14.92 -18.01 54.21
C GLN A 120 15.59 -16.61 54.35
N GLU A 121 14.70 -15.60 54.51
CA GLU A 121 14.91 -14.16 54.80
C GLU A 121 15.82 -13.36 53.84
N ALA A 122 15.38 -12.60 52.83
CA ALA A 122 14.22 -11.70 52.60
C ALA A 122 14.40 -10.24 53.07
N LYS A 123 14.45 -9.31 52.09
CA LYS A 123 14.22 -7.85 52.15
C LYS A 123 14.83 -7.05 53.31
N GLU A 124 15.89 -6.29 53.00
CA GLU A 124 15.92 -4.84 53.34
C GLU A 124 16.85 -4.07 52.38
N GLU A 125 17.04 -2.77 52.62
CA GLU A 125 17.85 -1.83 51.82
C GLU A 125 17.49 -1.74 50.32
N ALA A 126 16.30 -1.18 50.07
CA ALA A 126 16.05 -0.49 48.81
C ALA A 126 16.79 0.86 48.77
N ALA A 127 17.26 1.23 47.58
CA ALA A 127 17.60 2.59 47.15
C ALA A 127 18.61 3.39 48.01
N ASP A 128 19.82 3.54 47.49
CA ASP A 128 20.38 4.90 47.41
C ASP A 128 21.15 5.16 46.10
N GLU A 129 21.24 6.45 45.77
CA GLU A 129 22.02 7.12 44.74
C GLU A 129 22.37 6.35 43.44
N ALA A 130 21.40 6.34 42.52
CA ALA A 130 21.71 6.41 41.09
C ALA A 130 22.39 7.75 40.75
N ARG A 131 23.71 7.87 41.00
CA ARG A 131 24.43 9.14 40.87
C ARG A 131 25.86 9.04 40.32
N GLU A 132 26.14 9.95 39.39
CA GLU A 132 27.46 10.43 38.93
C GLU A 132 28.44 9.48 38.20
N LYS A 133 28.79 9.91 36.97
CA LYS A 133 29.98 9.58 36.14
C LYS A 133 30.03 8.15 35.58
N ARG A 134 30.09 7.88 34.27
CA ARG A 134 30.03 8.68 33.02
C ARG A 134 30.91 9.95 32.91
N ALA A 135 32.24 9.81 32.92
CA ALA A 135 33.16 10.82 32.36
C ALA A 135 34.61 10.31 32.17
N LEU A 136 35.19 10.49 30.97
CA LEU A 136 36.66 10.60 30.68
C LEU A 136 37.51 9.31 30.91
N GLN A 137 38.69 9.02 30.34
CA GLN A 137 39.58 9.49 29.22
C GLN A 137 40.41 8.23 28.78
N VAL A 138 40.88 7.91 27.56
CA VAL A 138 41.52 8.60 26.40
C VAL A 138 43.08 8.58 26.40
N LYS A 139 43.67 7.70 25.55
CA LYS A 139 45.05 7.68 24.97
C LYS A 139 46.24 7.31 25.94
N THR A 140 47.46 6.89 25.52
CA THR A 140 48.17 6.96 24.20
C THR A 140 49.29 5.89 24.01
N SER A 141 49.67 5.57 22.75
CA SER A 141 50.90 4.87 22.26
C SER A 141 51.18 3.41 22.70
N SER A 142 51.34 2.39 21.82
CA SER A 142 52.30 2.22 20.68
C SER A 142 53.74 1.95 21.15
N MET A 143 54.56 1.02 20.62
CA MET A 143 54.71 0.41 19.26
C MET A 143 55.36 -1.01 19.42
N VAL A 144 55.51 -1.98 18.49
CA VAL A 144 55.36 -2.12 17.01
C VAL A 144 54.51 -3.40 16.68
N THR A 145 54.69 -4.36 15.72
CA THR A 145 55.75 -4.76 14.74
C THR A 145 55.17 -5.51 13.50
N LYS A 146 56.04 -5.88 12.55
CA LYS A 146 55.87 -6.63 11.28
C LYS A 146 55.38 -8.10 11.50
N THR A 147 54.63 -8.75 10.60
CA THR A 147 54.32 -8.55 9.15
C THR A 147 53.02 -9.35 8.81
N ALA A 148 52.32 -9.28 7.67
CA ALA A 148 52.57 -8.66 6.35
C ALA A 148 51.29 -8.06 5.69
N ARG A 149 51.03 -8.35 4.41
CA ARG A 149 50.01 -7.75 3.51
C ARG A 149 49.87 -8.58 2.20
N PRO A 150 48.93 -8.29 1.26
CA PRO A 150 48.00 -7.14 1.19
C PRO A 150 46.49 -7.49 1.10
N PRO A 151 45.62 -6.54 1.47
CA PRO A 151 44.23 -6.46 1.00
C PRO A 151 44.08 -5.41 -0.10
N ASP A 152 43.23 -5.68 -1.10
CA ASP A 152 42.79 -4.68 -2.07
C ASP A 152 41.45 -4.08 -1.65
N SER A 153 41.47 -2.78 -1.35
CA SER A 153 40.29 -1.97 -1.06
C SER A 153 39.94 -1.14 -2.29
N GLU A 154 39.11 -1.69 -3.19
CA GLU A 154 38.65 -0.93 -4.35
C GLU A 154 37.62 0.14 -3.93
N THR A 155 38.10 1.37 -3.78
CA THR A 155 37.27 2.57 -3.78
C THR A 155 36.67 2.74 -5.19
N GLY A 156 35.53 2.08 -5.45
CA GLY A 156 34.85 2.00 -6.74
C GLY A 156 34.30 3.35 -7.24
N ASN A 157 35.20 4.22 -7.70
CA ASN A 157 34.88 5.56 -8.16
C ASN A 157 34.36 5.54 -9.61
N SER A 158 33.10 5.10 -9.79
CA SER A 158 32.44 5.05 -11.10
C SER A 158 30.99 5.54 -11.06
N THR A 159 30.72 6.56 -11.86
CA THR A 159 29.41 7.06 -12.37
C THR A 159 28.12 6.47 -11.77
N ALA A 160 27.81 6.78 -10.51
CA ALA A 160 26.49 6.50 -9.93
C ALA A 160 25.53 7.69 -10.10
N ALA A 161 24.64 7.63 -11.10
CA ALA A 161 23.37 8.36 -11.02
C ALA A 161 22.53 7.77 -9.87
N VAL A 162 21.62 8.56 -9.28
CA VAL A 162 20.73 8.01 -8.24
C VAL A 162 19.83 6.97 -8.92
N PRO A 163 19.84 5.68 -8.49
CA PRO A 163 19.07 4.63 -9.16
C PRO A 163 17.59 5.00 -9.09
N ASP A 164 16.93 5.10 -10.24
CA ASP A 164 15.54 5.54 -10.30
C ASP A 164 14.63 4.52 -9.60
N CYS A 165 13.55 5.03 -9.01
CA CYS A 165 12.56 4.23 -8.31
C CYS A 165 11.17 4.72 -8.74
N PRO A 166 10.25 3.83 -9.13
CA PRO A 166 8.87 4.22 -9.39
C PRO A 166 8.23 4.85 -8.14
N LEU A 167 7.12 5.58 -8.33
CA LEU A 167 6.43 6.28 -7.24
C LEU A 167 5.91 5.27 -6.20
N PRO A 168 6.42 5.26 -4.95
CA PRO A 168 5.98 4.31 -3.94
C PRO A 168 4.60 4.71 -3.40
N GLY A 169 3.71 3.73 -3.25
CA GLY A 169 2.34 3.95 -2.80
C GLY A 169 2.26 4.55 -1.39
N SER A 170 3.19 4.14 -0.52
CA SER A 170 3.39 4.70 0.83
C SER A 170 3.61 6.23 0.85
N LEU A 171 4.34 6.79 -0.12
CA LEU A 171 4.54 8.25 -0.22
C LEU A 171 3.23 8.96 -0.61
N VAL A 172 2.44 8.37 -1.51
CA VAL A 172 1.16 8.94 -1.96
C VAL A 172 0.13 8.92 -0.83
N LEU A 173 0.03 7.80 -0.10
CA LEU A 173 -0.79 7.67 1.12
C LEU A 173 -0.44 8.77 2.14
N ARG A 174 0.84 8.88 2.50
CA ARG A 174 1.32 9.86 3.49
C ARG A 174 1.15 11.31 3.00
N MET A 175 1.30 11.58 1.70
CA MET A 175 1.04 12.90 1.10
C MET A 175 -0.42 13.32 1.22
N LEU A 176 -1.38 12.45 0.86
CA LEU A 176 -2.81 12.76 0.94
C LEU A 176 -3.23 13.09 2.38
N ILE A 177 -2.76 12.28 3.34
CA ILE A 177 -3.01 12.50 4.77
C ILE A 177 -2.35 13.80 5.25
N ALA A 178 -1.07 14.04 4.93
CA ALA A 178 -0.34 15.25 5.30
C ALA A 178 -1.04 16.52 4.80
N ARG A 179 -1.50 16.49 3.55
CA ARG A 179 -2.22 17.58 2.90
C ARG A 179 -3.58 17.86 3.53
N ARG A 180 -4.38 16.82 3.85
CA ARG A 180 -5.68 16.95 4.54
C ARG A 180 -5.51 17.45 5.98
N LEU A 181 -4.50 16.96 6.70
CA LEU A 181 -4.22 17.36 8.10
C LEU A 181 -3.44 18.69 8.23
N LYS A 182 -2.90 19.22 7.12
CA LYS A 182 -1.97 20.37 7.09
C LYS A 182 -0.74 20.16 7.98
N ARG A 183 -0.15 18.96 7.92
CA ARG A 183 1.04 18.53 8.66
C ARG A 183 2.19 18.24 7.70
N SER A 184 3.43 18.26 8.20
CA SER A 184 4.59 17.76 7.47
C SER A 184 4.58 16.23 7.39
N LEU A 185 5.19 15.64 6.36
CA LEU A 185 5.39 14.18 6.25
C LEU A 185 6.10 13.58 7.48
N ALA A 186 6.99 14.35 8.12
CA ALA A 186 7.70 13.93 9.34
C ALA A 186 6.81 13.91 10.60
N GLN A 187 5.58 14.45 10.54
CA GLN A 187 4.62 14.50 11.65
C GLN A 187 3.54 13.38 11.54
N ILE A 188 3.78 12.39 10.67
CA ILE A 188 2.91 11.23 10.44
C ILE A 188 3.72 9.96 10.72
N PRO A 189 3.64 9.39 11.94
CA PRO A 189 4.26 8.11 12.24
C PRO A 189 3.51 6.97 11.54
N SER A 190 4.23 5.93 11.11
CA SER A 190 3.63 4.76 10.45
C SER A 190 2.79 3.89 11.39
N SER A 191 2.92 4.04 12.71
CA SER A 191 2.22 3.22 13.71
C SER A 191 0.79 3.67 14.03
N THR A 192 0.40 4.91 13.67
CA THR A 192 -0.96 5.42 13.94
C THR A 192 -1.96 5.02 12.86
N SER A 193 -3.26 5.03 13.18
CA SER A 193 -4.34 4.86 12.19
C SER A 193 -4.89 6.20 11.67
N VAL A 194 -5.68 6.16 10.59
CA VAL A 194 -6.36 7.36 10.07
C VAL A 194 -7.41 7.89 11.07
N ARG A 195 -8.09 6.99 11.79
CA ARG A 195 -9.03 7.37 12.88
C ARG A 195 -8.33 8.19 13.96
N GLU A 196 -7.17 7.76 14.43
CA GLU A 196 -6.37 8.51 15.43
C GLU A 196 -5.92 9.86 14.90
N LEU A 197 -5.36 9.90 13.69
CA LEU A 197 -4.87 11.12 13.06
C LEU A 197 -5.98 12.14 12.77
N SER A 198 -7.22 11.68 12.54
CA SER A 198 -8.41 12.55 12.40
C SER A 198 -8.86 13.19 13.73
N GLY A 199 -8.43 12.66 14.88
CA GLY A 199 -8.87 13.11 16.21
C GLY A 199 -10.37 12.91 16.46
N GLY A 200 -10.94 11.80 15.98
CA GLY A 200 -12.37 11.47 16.12
C GLY A 200 -13.31 12.27 15.20
N LYS A 201 -12.77 13.05 14.25
CA LYS A 201 -13.55 13.84 13.30
C LYS A 201 -13.99 12.99 12.11
N SER A 202 -15.08 12.26 12.25
CA SER A 202 -15.60 11.35 11.21
C SER A 202 -15.75 12.00 9.81
N ILE A 203 -16.09 13.30 9.72
CA ILE A 203 -16.11 14.01 8.43
C ILE A 203 -14.73 13.99 7.75
N LEU A 204 -13.67 14.33 8.49
CA LEU A 204 -12.29 14.39 8.00
C LEU A 204 -11.72 12.99 7.72
N GLN A 205 -12.10 12.01 8.54
CA GLN A 205 -11.79 10.59 8.36
C GLN A 205 -12.38 10.09 7.03
N ASN A 206 -13.67 10.35 6.78
CA ASN A 206 -14.37 9.96 5.56
C ASN A 206 -13.85 10.71 4.31
N GLU A 207 -13.45 11.98 4.44
CA GLU A 207 -12.76 12.71 3.36
C GLU A 207 -11.43 12.06 2.98
N ILE A 208 -10.63 11.62 3.98
CA ILE A 208 -9.35 10.95 3.73
C ILE A 208 -9.57 9.57 3.07
N VAL A 209 -10.49 8.75 3.60
CA VAL A 209 -10.81 7.44 3.01
C VAL A 209 -11.38 7.60 1.59
N GLY A 210 -12.22 8.61 1.35
CA GLY A 210 -12.73 8.94 0.01
C GLY A 210 -11.63 9.36 -0.98
N ASP A 211 -10.67 10.19 -0.55
CA ASP A 211 -9.49 10.53 -1.37
C ASP A 211 -8.64 9.28 -1.69
N LEU A 212 -8.48 8.35 -0.73
CA LEU A 212 -7.73 7.10 -0.94
C LEU A 212 -8.45 6.15 -1.91
N ILE A 213 -9.76 6.00 -1.80
CA ILE A 213 -10.58 5.21 -2.74
C ILE A 213 -10.50 5.81 -4.15
N ALA A 214 -10.52 7.15 -4.27
CA ALA A 214 -10.41 7.83 -5.55
C ALA A 214 -9.00 7.76 -6.17
N GLU A 215 -7.94 7.65 -5.36
CA GLU A 215 -6.54 7.55 -5.80
C GLU A 215 -6.15 6.10 -6.19
N PHE A 216 -6.40 5.13 -5.30
CA PHE A 216 -5.96 3.74 -5.45
C PHE A 216 -7.02 2.79 -6.04
N GLY A 217 -8.30 3.15 -5.93
CA GLY A 217 -9.44 2.36 -6.38
C GLY A 217 -10.10 1.55 -5.27
N GLU A 218 -11.42 1.44 -5.34
CA GLU A 218 -12.31 0.82 -4.34
C GLU A 218 -11.94 -0.62 -3.99
N GLN A 219 -11.58 -1.46 -4.98
CA GLN A 219 -11.13 -2.84 -4.76
C GLN A 219 -9.79 -2.97 -4.01
N ARG A 220 -9.10 -1.86 -3.71
CA ARG A 220 -7.73 -1.86 -3.15
C ARG A 220 -7.62 -1.20 -1.78
N VAL A 221 -8.60 -0.37 -1.41
CA VAL A 221 -8.75 0.18 -0.07
C VAL A 221 -9.64 -0.79 0.70
N PRO A 222 -9.15 -1.49 1.75
CA PRO A 222 -9.97 -2.44 2.49
C PRO A 222 -11.15 -1.76 3.21
N ASP A 223 -12.26 -2.48 3.39
CA ASP A 223 -13.28 -2.10 4.37
C ASP A 223 -12.62 -1.95 5.75
N GLY A 224 -12.84 -0.81 6.42
CA GLY A 224 -12.17 -0.49 7.68
C GLY A 224 -10.74 0.04 7.56
N ALA A 225 -10.29 0.48 6.38
CA ALA A 225 -8.98 1.11 6.18
C ALA A 225 -8.71 2.32 7.10
N GLU A 226 -9.73 2.92 7.70
CA GLU A 226 -9.57 3.96 8.72
C GLU A 226 -8.88 3.48 10.02
N ASP A 227 -8.98 2.18 10.32
CA ASP A 227 -8.56 1.55 11.58
C ASP A 227 -7.24 0.78 11.45
N MET A 228 -6.85 0.42 10.23
CA MET A 228 -5.52 -0.14 9.96
C MET A 228 -4.43 0.89 10.27
N THR A 229 -3.27 0.42 10.71
CA THR A 229 -2.09 1.27 10.87
C THR A 229 -1.58 1.71 9.49
N LEU A 230 -0.95 2.88 9.42
CA LEU A 230 -0.33 3.33 8.17
C LEU A 230 0.76 2.37 7.68
N SER A 231 1.43 1.61 8.56
CA SER A 231 2.44 0.60 8.18
C SER A 231 1.82 -0.60 7.45
N GLU A 232 0.62 -1.03 7.82
CA GLU A 232 -0.11 -2.10 7.13
C GLU A 232 -0.60 -1.62 5.76
N LEU A 233 -1.11 -0.38 5.70
CA LEU A 233 -1.53 0.25 4.44
C LEU A 233 -0.36 0.51 3.49
N ASP A 234 0.77 1.03 4.00
CA ASP A 234 2.04 1.17 3.26
C ASP A 234 2.43 -0.16 2.62
N SER A 235 2.39 -1.27 3.38
CA SER A 235 2.77 -2.61 2.87
C SER A 235 1.87 -3.10 1.73
N ARG A 236 0.58 -2.74 1.75
CA ARG A 236 -0.37 -3.08 0.67
C ARG A 236 -0.11 -2.22 -0.56
N PHE A 237 0.11 -0.91 -0.40
CA PHE A 237 0.30 0.00 -1.53
C PHE A 237 1.70 -0.06 -2.16
N ASP A 238 2.76 -0.41 -1.41
CA ASP A 238 4.11 -0.58 -1.97
C ASP A 238 4.23 -1.84 -2.86
N SER A 239 3.32 -2.82 -2.72
CA SER A 239 3.17 -3.92 -3.69
C SER A 239 2.74 -3.45 -5.10
N MET A 240 2.35 -2.18 -5.22
CA MET A 240 1.85 -1.55 -6.44
C MET A 240 2.52 -0.20 -6.69
N ALA A 241 3.80 -0.22 -7.08
CA ALA A 241 4.47 1.01 -7.51
C ALA A 241 3.87 1.54 -8.83
N THR A 242 2.89 2.43 -8.72
CA THR A 242 2.18 3.01 -9.87
C THR A 242 3.15 3.80 -10.75
N ALA A 243 3.08 3.61 -12.08
CA ALA A 243 3.97 4.26 -13.04
C ALA A 243 3.80 5.81 -13.15
N GLY A 244 2.93 6.41 -12.34
CA GLY A 244 2.66 7.83 -12.27
C GLY A 244 1.68 8.18 -11.14
N PRO A 245 1.36 9.46 -10.95
CA PRO A 245 0.35 9.91 -9.99
C PRO A 245 -1.05 9.39 -10.37
N GLY A 246 -1.88 9.06 -9.37
CA GLY A 246 -3.27 8.67 -9.55
C GLY A 246 -4.21 9.85 -9.81
N LYS A 247 -5.53 9.60 -9.73
CA LYS A 247 -6.56 10.58 -10.14
C LYS A 247 -6.57 11.83 -9.27
N ILE A 248 -6.46 11.68 -7.95
CA ILE A 248 -6.45 12.79 -7.00
C ILE A 248 -5.10 13.49 -7.05
N SER A 249 -3.99 12.76 -6.92
CA SER A 249 -2.66 13.39 -6.86
C SER A 249 -2.27 14.06 -8.19
N GLY A 250 -2.66 13.49 -9.34
CA GLY A 250 -2.49 14.10 -10.66
C GLY A 250 -3.32 15.37 -10.84
N LEU A 251 -4.59 15.37 -10.39
CA LEU A 251 -5.47 16.54 -10.40
C LEU A 251 -4.94 17.66 -9.48
N LEU A 252 -4.42 17.31 -8.30
CA LEU A 252 -3.79 18.25 -7.38
C LEU A 252 -2.49 18.83 -7.94
N LEU A 253 -1.65 18.00 -8.57
CA LEU A 253 -0.42 18.44 -9.23
C LEU A 253 -0.71 19.36 -10.43
N GLY A 254 -1.74 19.06 -11.22
CA GLY A 254 -2.22 19.95 -12.28
C GLY A 254 -2.61 21.33 -11.73
N ARG A 255 -3.37 21.38 -10.64
CA ARG A 255 -3.75 22.64 -9.95
C ARG A 255 -2.55 23.40 -9.38
N LEU A 256 -1.58 22.71 -8.78
CA LEU A 256 -0.35 23.32 -8.27
C LEU A 256 0.38 24.06 -9.41
N LEU A 257 0.62 23.34 -10.52
CA LEU A 257 1.34 23.86 -11.68
C LEU A 257 0.57 24.96 -12.42
N SER A 258 -0.76 24.88 -12.54
CA SER A 258 -1.57 25.91 -13.21
C SER A 258 -1.77 27.17 -12.36
N ASN A 259 -2.00 27.01 -11.05
CA ASN A 259 -2.50 28.09 -10.19
C ASN A 259 -1.42 28.71 -9.28
N LYS A 260 -0.37 27.97 -8.94
CA LYS A 260 0.64 28.40 -7.96
C LYS A 260 2.01 28.72 -8.54
N MET A 261 2.39 28.10 -9.66
CA MET A 261 3.67 28.37 -10.31
C MET A 261 3.66 29.68 -11.12
N PRO A 262 4.83 30.31 -11.34
CA PRO A 262 4.97 31.44 -12.24
C PRO A 262 4.90 30.98 -13.71
N LEU A 263 4.63 31.93 -14.62
CA LEU A 263 4.62 31.68 -16.06
C LEU A 263 5.97 31.10 -16.53
N GLY A 264 5.91 30.07 -17.38
CA GLY A 264 7.08 29.31 -17.86
C GLY A 264 7.48 28.11 -16.99
N CYS A 265 7.14 28.08 -15.70
CA CYS A 265 7.46 26.95 -14.81
C CYS A 265 6.42 25.82 -14.94
N ASN A 266 6.53 25.03 -16.00
CA ASN A 266 5.67 23.87 -16.27
C ASN A 266 6.28 22.53 -15.78
N ALA A 267 5.52 21.43 -15.90
CA ALA A 267 5.98 20.10 -15.46
C ALA A 267 7.28 19.63 -16.14
N ALA A 268 7.52 20.00 -17.40
CA ALA A 268 8.74 19.63 -18.13
C ALA A 268 9.94 20.46 -17.67
N PHE A 269 9.76 21.75 -17.40
CA PHE A 269 10.79 22.62 -16.82
C PHE A 269 11.24 22.10 -15.44
N VAL A 270 10.30 21.77 -14.56
CA VAL A 270 10.62 21.22 -13.23
C VAL A 270 11.36 19.88 -13.34
N ARG A 271 10.89 18.96 -14.19
CA ARG A 271 11.58 17.68 -14.44
C ARG A 271 13.00 17.87 -14.97
N SER A 272 13.19 18.82 -15.88
CA SER A 272 14.52 19.18 -16.42
C SER A 272 15.45 19.73 -15.32
N HIS A 273 14.95 20.63 -14.47
CA HIS A 273 15.70 21.14 -13.32
C HIS A 273 16.12 20.04 -12.35
N LEU A 274 15.20 19.14 -11.97
CA LEU A 274 15.49 18.00 -11.08
C LEU A 274 16.50 17.02 -11.70
N ALA A 275 16.44 16.78 -13.00
CA ALA A 275 17.42 15.97 -13.71
C ALA A 275 18.81 16.64 -13.78
N ALA A 276 18.85 17.96 -13.99
CA ALA A 276 20.10 18.72 -14.09
C ALA A 276 20.80 18.89 -12.73
N LYS A 277 20.10 19.44 -11.72
CA LYS A 277 20.68 19.77 -10.41
C LYS A 277 20.90 18.56 -9.51
N TRP A 278 19.95 17.63 -9.48
CA TRP A 278 19.92 16.51 -8.55
C TRP A 278 20.15 15.14 -9.20
N GLY A 279 20.09 15.03 -10.54
CA GLY A 279 20.34 13.77 -11.24
C GLY A 279 19.27 12.70 -11.04
N LEU A 280 18.03 13.10 -10.70
CA LEU A 280 16.92 12.19 -10.43
C LEU A 280 16.28 11.66 -11.74
N GLY A 281 15.96 10.37 -11.77
CA GLY A 281 15.17 9.74 -12.84
C GLY A 281 13.67 10.06 -12.77
N PRO A 282 12.89 9.72 -13.82
CA PRO A 282 11.47 10.09 -13.93
C PRO A 282 10.58 9.60 -12.78
N GLY A 283 10.84 8.43 -12.19
CA GLY A 283 10.07 7.92 -11.04
C GLY A 283 10.32 8.73 -9.76
N ARG A 284 11.58 9.08 -9.50
CA ARG A 284 11.94 9.99 -8.38
C ARG A 284 11.50 11.43 -8.64
N GLN A 285 11.52 11.91 -9.88
CA GLN A 285 10.93 13.21 -10.24
C GLN A 285 9.42 13.25 -9.93
N ALA A 286 8.68 12.19 -10.25
CA ALA A 286 7.27 12.07 -9.85
C ALA A 286 7.11 12.10 -8.33
N SER A 287 7.99 11.38 -7.59
CA SER A 287 7.98 11.35 -6.12
C SER A 287 8.23 12.74 -5.51
N VAL A 288 9.17 13.53 -6.02
CA VAL A 288 9.41 14.92 -5.58
C VAL A 288 8.21 15.83 -5.87
N LEU A 289 7.59 15.69 -7.06
CA LEU A 289 6.39 16.45 -7.42
C LEU A 289 5.20 16.12 -6.50
N ILE A 290 5.10 14.88 -6.00
CA ILE A 290 4.13 14.48 -4.97
C ILE A 290 4.47 15.10 -3.62
N THR A 291 5.72 15.03 -3.15
CA THR A 291 6.15 15.69 -1.89
C THR A 291 5.85 17.19 -1.89
N ALA A 292 6.01 17.87 -3.02
CA ALA A 292 5.69 19.29 -3.16
C ALA A 292 4.20 19.65 -2.88
N LEU A 293 3.27 18.70 -3.01
CA LEU A 293 1.84 18.90 -2.70
C LEU A 293 1.55 19.05 -1.20
N VAL A 294 2.49 18.66 -0.33
CA VAL A 294 2.42 18.89 1.12
C VAL A 294 2.82 20.33 1.47
N SER A 295 3.78 20.88 0.72
CA SER A 295 4.29 22.25 0.87
C SER A 295 3.67 23.23 -0.14
N GLU A 296 2.39 23.06 -0.51
CA GLU A 296 1.72 23.93 -1.49
C GLU A 296 1.63 25.40 -0.99
N PRO A 297 2.11 26.39 -1.76
CA PRO A 297 2.07 27.79 -1.34
C PRO A 297 0.65 28.36 -1.44
N THR A 298 0.27 29.18 -0.46
CA THR A 298 -1.08 29.77 -0.37
C THR A 298 -1.35 30.77 -1.50
N VAL A 299 -0.34 31.52 -1.93
CA VAL A 299 -0.37 32.49 -3.03
C VAL A 299 0.40 31.94 -4.24
N ARG A 300 0.15 32.47 -5.45
CA ARG A 300 1.01 32.17 -6.63
C ARG A 300 2.40 32.78 -6.41
N LEU A 301 3.45 32.01 -6.68
CA LEU A 301 4.84 32.46 -6.57
C LEU A 301 5.14 33.54 -7.62
N GLY A 302 5.92 34.55 -7.21
CA GLY A 302 6.22 35.73 -8.03
C GLY A 302 7.35 35.51 -9.03
N SER A 303 8.33 34.67 -8.70
CA SER A 303 9.50 34.41 -9.54
C SER A 303 9.77 32.93 -9.76
N ILE A 304 10.48 32.62 -10.86
CA ILE A 304 10.96 31.28 -11.19
C ILE A 304 11.97 30.78 -10.11
N LYS A 305 12.65 31.68 -9.39
CA LYS A 305 13.56 31.33 -8.29
C LYS A 305 12.81 30.72 -7.12
N GLU A 306 11.75 31.37 -6.64
CA GLU A 306 10.87 30.83 -5.58
C GLU A 306 10.31 29.45 -5.96
N ALA A 307 9.94 29.26 -7.22
CA ALA A 307 9.43 27.98 -7.71
C ALA A 307 10.50 26.88 -7.71
N VAL A 308 11.73 27.21 -8.10
CA VAL A 308 12.89 26.31 -8.02
C VAL A 308 13.23 25.98 -6.57
N GLU A 309 13.27 26.98 -5.68
CA GLU A 309 13.53 26.81 -4.25
C GLU A 309 12.48 25.91 -3.58
N LEU A 310 11.21 25.99 -3.97
CA LEU A 310 10.16 25.09 -3.49
C LEU A 310 10.34 23.65 -3.98
N MET A 311 10.76 23.45 -5.24
CA MET A 311 11.08 22.11 -5.77
C MET A 311 12.34 21.51 -5.14
N ASP A 312 13.35 22.33 -4.85
CA ASP A 312 14.58 21.92 -4.16
C ASP A 312 14.27 21.54 -2.70
N GLY A 313 13.50 22.35 -1.96
CA GLY A 313 13.05 22.01 -0.61
C GLY A 313 12.14 20.77 -0.56
N ALA A 314 11.31 20.53 -1.58
CA ALA A 314 10.56 19.28 -1.73
C ALA A 314 11.47 18.08 -2.05
N THR A 315 12.59 18.32 -2.75
CA THR A 315 13.61 17.30 -3.03
C THR A 315 14.34 16.90 -1.74
N GLU A 316 14.69 17.86 -0.89
CA GLU A 316 15.29 17.61 0.43
C GLU A 316 14.33 16.88 1.39
N GLN A 317 13.04 17.24 1.41
CA GLN A 317 12.00 16.51 2.16
C GLN A 317 11.86 15.05 1.68
N TYR A 318 11.86 14.82 0.35
CA TYR A 318 11.82 13.48 -0.23
C TYR A 318 13.09 12.67 0.08
N ALA A 319 14.26 13.33 0.03
CA ALA A 319 15.55 12.71 0.37
C ALA A 319 15.59 12.26 1.82
N ALA A 320 15.13 13.11 2.75
CA ALA A 320 14.99 12.78 4.17
C ALA A 320 14.02 11.61 4.40
N TRP A 321 12.89 11.56 3.67
CA TRP A 321 11.93 10.44 3.75
C TRP A 321 12.51 9.11 3.22
N CYS A 322 13.31 9.15 2.15
CA CYS A 322 14.00 7.95 1.61
C CYS A 322 15.32 7.59 2.32
N GLY A 323 15.81 8.39 3.27
CA GLY A 323 17.16 8.23 3.85
C GLY A 323 18.31 8.47 2.84
N LEU A 324 18.06 9.20 1.75
CA LEU A 324 19.04 9.47 0.70
C LEU A 324 19.89 10.70 1.02
N SER A 325 21.22 10.55 1.01
CA SER A 325 22.14 11.69 0.98
C SER A 325 22.32 12.19 -0.46
N LEU A 326 21.56 13.21 -0.85
CA LEU A 326 21.68 13.84 -2.17
C LEU A 326 22.78 14.91 -2.16
N THR A 327 23.76 14.78 -3.06
CA THR A 327 24.79 15.81 -3.30
C THR A 327 24.46 16.57 -4.59
N ILE A 328 24.59 17.90 -4.58
CA ILE A 328 24.32 18.74 -5.76
C ILE A 328 25.32 18.39 -6.88
N ARG A 329 24.82 18.21 -8.11
CA ARG A 329 25.64 17.74 -9.25
C ARG A 329 26.83 18.64 -9.57
N GLU A 330 26.71 19.94 -9.33
CA GLU A 330 27.77 20.94 -9.52
C GLU A 330 28.96 20.69 -8.58
N GLN A 331 28.72 20.30 -7.32
CA GLN A 331 29.78 19.99 -6.34
C GLN A 331 30.58 18.73 -6.74
N ARG A 332 29.92 17.74 -7.38
CA ARG A 332 30.61 16.57 -7.95
C ARG A 332 31.61 16.94 -9.05
N GLN A 333 31.35 18.01 -9.82
CA GLN A 333 32.28 18.45 -10.86
C GLN A 333 33.51 19.17 -10.28
N GLN A 334 33.34 19.95 -9.22
CA GLN A 334 34.46 20.61 -8.55
C GLN A 334 35.39 19.60 -7.84
N GLN A 335 34.85 18.57 -7.18
CA GLN A 335 35.66 17.52 -6.55
C GLN A 335 36.41 16.59 -7.53
N GLN A 336 36.17 16.70 -8.85
CA GLN A 336 36.93 15.98 -9.88
C GLN A 336 37.99 16.84 -10.58
N GLN A 337 38.17 18.12 -10.23
CA GLN A 337 39.12 19.01 -10.92
C GLN A 337 40.55 19.05 -10.31
N ASP A 338 40.77 18.56 -9.09
CA ASP A 338 42.10 18.60 -8.44
C ASP A 338 43.15 17.60 -9.02
N GLN A 339 42.81 16.82 -10.06
CA GLN A 339 43.76 15.92 -10.74
C GLN A 339 43.61 15.88 -12.27
N GLN A 340 43.81 17.00 -12.98
CA GLN A 340 44.63 17.10 -14.21
C GLN A 340 44.66 18.54 -14.79
N PRO A 341 45.67 18.91 -15.60
CA PRO A 341 45.84 20.29 -16.07
C PRO A 341 44.81 20.70 -17.13
N SER A 342 44.58 22.01 -17.22
CA SER A 342 43.54 22.63 -18.04
C SER A 342 43.70 22.38 -19.56
N VAL A 343 42.70 21.74 -20.17
CA VAL A 343 42.43 21.83 -21.61
C VAL A 343 41.22 22.74 -21.82
N GLN A 344 41.42 23.89 -22.48
CA GLN A 344 40.31 24.77 -22.85
C GLN A 344 39.50 24.16 -24.01
N VAL A 345 38.40 23.50 -23.67
CA VAL A 345 37.36 23.14 -24.66
C VAL A 345 36.38 24.31 -24.74
N THR A 346 36.50 25.12 -25.79
CA THR A 346 35.54 26.19 -26.09
C THR A 346 34.21 25.58 -26.53
N ALA A 347 33.33 25.31 -25.56
CA ALA A 347 31.98 24.83 -25.80
C ALA A 347 31.12 25.96 -26.41
N THR A 348 31.09 26.05 -27.74
CA THR A 348 30.14 26.88 -28.47
C THR A 348 28.72 26.40 -28.20
N ALA A 349 28.00 27.12 -27.35
CA ALA A 349 26.58 26.89 -27.12
C ALA A 349 25.78 27.12 -28.42
N PRO A 350 24.91 26.19 -28.84
CA PRO A 350 24.04 26.40 -30.00
C PRO A 350 22.93 27.39 -29.64
N ALA A 351 23.15 28.67 -29.93
CA ALA A 351 22.17 29.74 -29.73
C ALA A 351 21.04 29.66 -30.78
N SER A 352 20.16 28.67 -30.65
CA SER A 352 19.11 28.36 -31.65
C SER A 352 17.84 27.75 -31.02
N GLN A 353 17.24 28.43 -30.04
CA GLN A 353 15.90 28.11 -29.50
C GLN A 353 15.04 29.37 -29.24
N THR A 354 15.22 30.43 -30.02
CA THR A 354 14.50 31.72 -29.86
C THR A 354 13.57 32.05 -31.03
N HIS A 355 13.19 31.07 -31.85
CA HIS A 355 12.40 31.30 -33.07
C HIS A 355 11.15 30.41 -33.28
N ASP A 356 10.80 29.53 -32.33
CA ASP A 356 9.53 28.76 -32.37
C ASP A 356 8.37 29.47 -31.63
N CYS A 357 8.14 30.76 -31.96
CA CYS A 357 7.00 31.52 -31.46
C CYS A 357 6.26 32.24 -32.61
N MET A 358 5.90 31.47 -33.65
CA MET A 358 5.04 31.93 -34.75
C MET A 358 4.15 30.80 -35.32
N CYS A 359 3.73 29.87 -34.46
CA CYS A 359 2.85 28.76 -34.83
C CYS A 359 1.37 29.14 -34.63
N ASN A 360 0.70 29.55 -35.71
CA ASN A 360 -0.76 29.69 -35.76
C ASN A 360 -1.42 28.29 -35.88
N CYS A 361 -1.25 27.45 -34.87
CA CYS A 361 -1.55 26.01 -34.92
C CYS A 361 -2.78 25.57 -34.10
N ASP A 362 -3.44 26.47 -33.38
CA ASP A 362 -4.59 26.13 -32.52
C ASP A 362 -5.70 25.41 -33.28
N SER A 363 -6.00 25.83 -34.52
CA SER A 363 -7.00 25.19 -35.39
C SER A 363 -6.67 23.71 -35.67
N HIS A 364 -5.41 23.42 -36.04
CA HIS A 364 -4.97 22.07 -36.35
C HIS A 364 -4.99 21.15 -35.12
N VAL A 365 -4.68 21.69 -33.93
CA VAL A 365 -4.75 20.93 -32.67
C VAL A 365 -6.21 20.69 -32.26
N THR A 366 -7.12 21.65 -32.47
CA THR A 366 -8.55 21.41 -32.23
C THR A 366 -9.13 20.36 -33.18
N ASP A 367 -8.74 20.35 -34.46
CA ASP A 367 -9.24 19.37 -35.44
C ASP A 367 -8.76 17.94 -35.12
N ILE A 368 -7.52 17.78 -34.64
CA ILE A 368 -6.97 16.48 -34.21
C ILE A 368 -7.73 15.94 -32.99
N ASN A 369 -7.96 16.78 -31.97
CA ASN A 369 -8.70 16.38 -30.77
C ASN A 369 -10.20 16.12 -31.04
N ALA A 370 -10.81 16.88 -31.96
CA ALA A 370 -12.16 16.60 -32.44
C ALA A 370 -12.23 15.27 -33.20
N SER A 371 -11.21 14.95 -33.99
CA SER A 371 -11.10 13.69 -34.73
C SER A 371 -10.93 12.49 -33.78
N SER A 372 -10.10 12.58 -32.73
CA SER A 372 -9.94 11.49 -31.76
C SER A 372 -11.24 11.22 -31.00
N ALA A 373 -11.94 12.26 -30.54
CA ALA A 373 -13.23 12.13 -29.87
C ALA A 373 -14.31 11.50 -30.79
N GLN A 374 -14.27 11.78 -32.10
CA GLN A 374 -15.14 11.11 -33.08
C GLN A 374 -14.77 9.63 -33.26
N VAL A 375 -13.49 9.27 -33.27
CA VAL A 375 -13.04 7.87 -33.34
C VAL A 375 -13.46 7.10 -32.10
N GLU A 376 -13.26 7.65 -30.89
CA GLU A 376 -13.75 7.05 -29.64
C GLU A 376 -15.27 6.85 -29.64
N GLY A 377 -16.03 7.87 -30.09
CA GLY A 377 -17.48 7.82 -30.22
C GLY A 377 -18.02 6.94 -31.36
N LEU A 378 -17.15 6.47 -32.27
CA LEU A 378 -17.46 5.43 -33.26
C LEU A 378 -17.08 4.04 -32.75
N GLN A 379 -15.95 3.90 -32.07
CA GLN A 379 -15.51 2.66 -31.45
C GLN A 379 -16.54 2.17 -30.42
N ALA A 380 -17.00 3.05 -29.52
CA ALA A 380 -18.03 2.70 -28.53
C ALA A 380 -19.36 2.22 -29.15
N LYS A 381 -19.67 2.61 -30.40
CA LYS A 381 -20.84 2.10 -31.15
C LYS A 381 -20.56 0.76 -31.81
N LEU A 382 -19.33 0.53 -32.27
CA LEU A 382 -18.89 -0.77 -32.76
C LEU A 382 -18.92 -1.80 -31.62
N ASP A 383 -18.35 -1.45 -30.47
CA ASP A 383 -18.29 -2.30 -29.27
C ASP A 383 -19.70 -2.69 -28.78
N ALA A 384 -20.65 -1.74 -28.81
CA ALA A 384 -22.05 -2.00 -28.48
C ALA A 384 -22.73 -2.96 -29.47
N LEU A 385 -22.44 -2.85 -30.78
CA LEU A 385 -22.96 -3.78 -31.78
C LEU A 385 -22.34 -5.17 -31.64
N VAL A 386 -21.04 -5.27 -31.32
CA VAL A 386 -20.35 -6.53 -31.04
C VAL A 386 -20.91 -7.19 -29.79
N ALA A 387 -21.26 -6.42 -28.75
CA ALA A 387 -21.87 -6.94 -27.52
C ALA A 387 -23.30 -7.50 -27.74
N GLU A 388 -24.12 -6.83 -28.55
CA GLU A 388 -25.50 -7.27 -28.84
C GLU A 388 -25.56 -8.44 -29.84
N PHE A 389 -24.72 -8.43 -30.88
CA PHE A 389 -24.84 -9.37 -32.00
C PHE A 389 -23.75 -10.45 -32.08
N SER A 390 -22.63 -10.30 -31.37
CA SER A 390 -21.37 -11.07 -31.52
C SER A 390 -20.59 -10.81 -32.81
N ASP A 391 -19.26 -10.91 -32.72
CA ASP A 391 -18.32 -10.69 -33.82
C ASP A 391 -18.47 -11.72 -34.96
N GLU A 392 -18.79 -12.97 -34.63
CA GLU A 392 -19.04 -14.04 -35.61
C GLU A 392 -20.25 -13.72 -36.51
N TYR A 393 -21.34 -13.22 -35.92
CA TYR A 393 -22.53 -12.80 -36.67
C TYR A 393 -22.24 -11.57 -37.53
N LEU A 394 -21.58 -10.56 -36.98
CA LEU A 394 -21.26 -9.32 -37.73
C LEU A 394 -20.32 -9.62 -38.91
N THR A 395 -19.33 -10.49 -38.72
CA THR A 395 -18.45 -10.98 -39.79
C THR A 395 -19.22 -11.82 -40.82
N GLY A 396 -20.14 -12.68 -40.38
CA GLY A 396 -20.99 -13.50 -41.26
C GLY A 396 -22.05 -12.70 -42.03
N ALA A 397 -22.47 -11.54 -41.51
CA ALA A 397 -23.46 -10.64 -42.12
C ALA A 397 -22.89 -9.72 -43.22
N LEU A 398 -21.57 -9.76 -43.47
CA LEU A 398 -20.93 -8.96 -44.51
C LEU A 398 -21.42 -9.34 -45.92
N PRO A 399 -21.67 -8.38 -46.83
CA PRO A 399 -22.21 -8.66 -48.16
C PRO A 399 -21.19 -9.36 -49.08
N VAL A 400 -21.37 -10.67 -49.28
CA VAL A 400 -20.50 -11.51 -50.14
C VAL A 400 -20.83 -11.38 -51.65
N PHE A 401 -22.00 -10.83 -52.01
CA PHE A 401 -22.43 -10.72 -53.40
C PHE A 401 -21.71 -9.60 -54.17
N ASP A 402 -20.98 -9.98 -55.22
CA ASP A 402 -20.40 -9.08 -56.22
C ASP A 402 -20.86 -9.48 -57.62
N ALA A 403 -21.57 -8.57 -58.29
CA ALA A 403 -22.07 -8.75 -59.66
C ALA A 403 -20.94 -9.05 -60.68
N ARG A 404 -19.70 -8.59 -60.43
CA ARG A 404 -18.53 -8.85 -61.28
C ARG A 404 -18.00 -10.28 -61.18
N ARG A 405 -18.41 -11.02 -60.14
CA ARG A 405 -17.99 -12.41 -59.87
C ARG A 405 -19.04 -13.45 -60.30
N VAL A 406 -20.19 -12.99 -60.79
CA VAL A 406 -21.23 -13.84 -61.38
C VAL A 406 -20.68 -14.54 -62.63
N ARG A 407 -20.72 -15.88 -62.64
CA ARG A 407 -20.33 -16.70 -63.80
C ARG A 407 -21.57 -17.28 -64.45
N MET A 408 -21.81 -16.94 -65.71
CA MET A 408 -22.87 -17.53 -66.53
C MET A 408 -22.26 -18.64 -67.39
N TYR A 409 -22.76 -19.86 -67.22
CA TYR A 409 -22.35 -21.03 -68.02
C TYR A 409 -23.47 -21.37 -69.01
N ASN A 410 -23.42 -20.78 -70.20
CA ASN A 410 -24.43 -20.92 -71.25
C ASN A 410 -23.99 -21.82 -72.42
N ASP A 411 -22.77 -22.35 -72.42
CA ASP A 411 -22.22 -23.23 -73.47
C ASP A 411 -22.72 -24.69 -73.40
N TRP A 412 -24.00 -24.88 -73.09
CA TRP A 412 -24.64 -26.19 -72.96
C TRP A 412 -24.48 -27.03 -74.24
N TRP A 413 -24.55 -26.39 -75.41
CA TRP A 413 -24.38 -26.99 -76.73
C TRP A 413 -22.97 -27.58 -76.94
N ASN A 414 -21.94 -26.95 -76.37
CA ASN A 414 -20.56 -27.44 -76.44
C ASN A 414 -20.34 -28.57 -75.43
N ALA A 415 -20.86 -28.41 -74.21
CA ALA A 415 -20.85 -29.45 -73.19
C ALA A 415 -21.54 -30.74 -73.67
N ASP A 416 -22.63 -30.62 -74.45
CA ASP A 416 -23.36 -31.78 -74.97
C ASP A 416 -22.62 -32.50 -76.11
N ARG A 417 -21.95 -31.75 -77.00
CA ARG A 417 -21.04 -32.34 -77.99
C ARG A 417 -19.86 -33.06 -77.33
N ILE A 418 -19.32 -32.52 -76.23
CA ILE A 418 -18.28 -33.18 -75.44
C ILE A 418 -18.83 -34.47 -74.80
N ARG A 419 -20.04 -34.43 -74.20
CA ARG A 419 -20.70 -35.64 -73.65
C ARG A 419 -20.84 -36.74 -74.69
N LEU A 420 -21.42 -36.43 -75.85
CA LEU A 420 -21.61 -37.39 -76.94
C LEU A 420 -20.27 -38.02 -77.36
N ALA A 421 -19.23 -37.22 -77.59
CA ALA A 421 -17.89 -37.71 -77.92
C ALA A 421 -17.25 -38.58 -76.81
N THR A 422 -17.55 -38.31 -75.53
CA THR A 422 -17.11 -39.19 -74.42
C THR A 422 -17.95 -40.47 -74.28
N CYS A 423 -19.23 -40.44 -74.67
CA CYS A 423 -20.10 -41.61 -74.68
C CYS A 423 -19.73 -42.60 -75.80
N ASP A 424 -19.43 -42.12 -77.01
CA ASP A 424 -19.02 -42.99 -78.13
C ASP A 424 -17.70 -43.74 -77.82
N ASN A 425 -16.74 -43.06 -77.17
CA ASN A 425 -15.50 -43.69 -76.71
C ASN A 425 -15.71 -44.75 -75.62
N ALA A 426 -16.78 -44.68 -74.83
CA ALA A 426 -17.07 -45.70 -73.81
C ALA A 426 -17.38 -47.08 -74.42
N HIS A 427 -17.93 -47.12 -75.64
CA HIS A 427 -18.24 -48.38 -76.33
C HIS A 427 -17.03 -49.05 -77.00
N TYR A 428 -15.97 -48.32 -77.36
CA TYR A 428 -14.77 -48.89 -77.96
C TYR A 428 -13.78 -49.48 -76.95
N CYS A 429 -13.81 -49.06 -75.69
CA CYS A 429 -12.92 -49.56 -74.63
C CYS A 429 -13.29 -50.95 -74.06
N SER A 430 -14.20 -51.70 -74.70
CA SER A 430 -14.61 -53.05 -74.27
C SER A 430 -14.05 -54.20 -75.13
N PHE A 431 -13.27 -53.89 -76.17
CA PHE A 431 -12.72 -54.89 -77.12
C PHE A 431 -11.17 -54.83 -77.23
N LEU A 432 -10.49 -54.81 -76.09
CA LEU A 432 -9.05 -55.06 -75.98
C LEU A 432 -8.73 -55.59 -74.56
N VAL A 433 -8.75 -56.92 -74.42
CA VAL A 433 -8.33 -57.72 -73.26
C VAL A 433 -7.43 -58.84 -73.77
#